data_AF-A0A3D4UY31-F1
#
_entry.id   AF-A0A3D4UY31-F1
#
_cell.length_a   1.000
_cell.length_b   1.000
_cell.length_c   1.000
_cell.angle_alpha   90.00
_cell.angle_beta   90.00
_cell.angle_gamma   90.00
#
_symmetry.space_group_name_H-M   'P 1'
#
loop_
_entity.id
_entity.type
_entity.pdbx_description
1 polymer ?
#
loop_
_entity_poly.entity_id
_entity_poly.type
_entity_poly.pdbx_seq_one_letter_code
_entity_poly.pdbx_strand_id
1 'polypeptide(L)'
;MTEAARQIHKNLVLNERLDPTKDIYYDKLDQKLREYFPQKFNDGGSPEATKVAQPVASATRTKTSGRRVVKLSPSQVAMAKKLGVTPEQYAKHVKEA
;
A
#
# COMPACT_ATOMS: atom_id res chain seq x y z
N MET A 1 -2.85 25.28 3.58
CA MET A 1 -2.56 25.71 2.20
C MET A 1 -3.47 26.87 1.79
N THR A 2 -4.79 26.71 1.86
CA THR A 2 -5.78 27.70 1.35
C THR A 2 -5.59 29.12 1.86
N GLU A 3 -5.47 29.32 3.17
CA GLU A 3 -5.35 30.68 3.74
C GLU A 3 -4.02 31.36 3.39
N ALA A 4 -2.92 30.60 3.41
CA ALA A 4 -1.61 31.11 3.03
C ALA A 4 -1.48 31.37 1.52
N ALA A 5 -2.12 30.55 0.67
CA ALA A 5 -2.23 30.84 -0.76
C ALA A 5 -3.01 32.15 -1.03
N ARG A 6 -4.08 32.40 -0.26
CA ARG A 6 -4.84 33.65 -0.31
C ARG A 6 -4.00 34.87 0.11
N GLN A 7 -3.08 34.69 1.05
CA GLN A 7 -2.13 35.74 1.46
C GLN A 7 -1.08 36.01 0.39
N ILE A 8 -0.53 34.97 -0.25
CA ILE A 8 0.40 35.09 -1.38
C ILE A 8 -0.26 35.86 -2.53
N HIS A 9 -1.51 35.51 -2.89
CA HIS A 9 -2.29 36.26 -3.88
C HIS A 9 -2.41 37.74 -3.51
N LYS A 10 -2.81 38.06 -2.27
CA LYS A 10 -2.93 39.45 -1.81
C LYS A 10 -1.60 40.20 -1.93
N ASN A 11 -0.49 39.57 -1.58
CA ASN A 11 0.84 40.19 -1.69
C ASN A 11 1.23 40.47 -3.15
N LEU A 12 0.97 39.53 -4.08
CA LEU A 12 1.24 39.71 -5.51
C LEU A 12 0.41 40.86 -6.12
N VAL A 13 -0.87 40.94 -5.77
CA VAL A 13 -1.78 41.96 -6.31
C VAL A 13 -1.53 43.33 -5.66
N LEU A 14 -1.27 43.40 -4.35
CA LEU A 14 -1.13 44.66 -3.63
C LEU A 14 0.28 45.26 -3.70
N ASN A 15 1.33 44.44 -3.51
CA ASN A 15 2.70 44.94 -3.42
C ASN A 15 3.37 44.98 -4.80
N GLU A 16 3.24 43.90 -5.57
CA GLU A 16 3.86 43.77 -6.89
C GLU A 16 2.97 44.31 -8.02
N ARG A 17 1.72 44.70 -7.69
CA ARG A 17 0.72 45.24 -8.63
C ARG A 17 0.54 44.38 -9.88
N LEU A 18 0.67 43.06 -9.71
CA LEU A 18 0.45 42.09 -10.77
C LEU A 18 -1.04 41.94 -11.04
N ASP A 19 -1.40 42.02 -12.32
CA ASP A 19 -2.76 41.78 -12.78
C ASP A 19 -3.04 40.27 -12.79
N PRO A 20 -4.05 39.78 -12.05
CA PRO A 20 -4.35 38.35 -11.96
C PRO A 20 -4.84 37.73 -13.28
N THR A 21 -5.13 38.56 -14.29
CA THR A 21 -5.56 38.09 -15.62
C THR A 21 -4.39 37.80 -16.56
N LYS A 22 -3.17 38.19 -16.20
CA LYS A 22 -1.98 38.04 -17.06
C LYS A 22 -1.17 36.80 -16.69
N ASP A 23 -0.55 36.17 -17.68
CA ASP A 23 0.24 34.94 -17.48
C ASP A 23 1.39 35.11 -16.47
N ILE A 24 2.02 36.29 -16.47
CA ILE A 24 3.11 36.65 -15.53
C ILE A 24 2.70 36.47 -14.06
N TYR A 25 1.43 36.70 -13.74
CA TYR A 25 0.91 36.51 -12.39
C TYR A 25 0.98 35.04 -11.95
N TYR A 26 0.64 34.11 -12.85
CA TYR A 26 0.64 32.68 -12.54
C TYR A 26 2.06 32.13 -12.41
N ASP A 27 3.00 32.61 -13.21
CA ASP A 27 4.42 32.24 -13.08
C ASP A 27 4.98 32.63 -11.71
N LYS A 28 4.68 33.86 -11.26
CA LYS A 28 5.10 34.36 -9.95
C LYS A 28 4.39 33.67 -8.80
N LEU A 29 3.10 33.41 -8.96
CA LEU A 29 2.32 32.66 -7.99
C LEU A 29 2.86 31.25 -7.82
N ASP A 30 3.14 30.53 -8.91
CA ASP A 30 3.67 29.17 -8.87
C ASP A 30 5.05 29.14 -8.21
N GLN A 31 5.94 30.09 -8.56
CA GLN A 31 7.24 30.24 -7.93
C GLN A 31 7.12 30.43 -6.40
N LYS A 32 6.24 31.34 -5.96
CA LYS A 32 6.02 31.59 -4.53
C LYS A 32 5.35 30.41 -3.83
N LEU A 33 4.44 29.72 -4.50
CA LEU A 33 3.74 28.57 -3.90
C LEU A 33 4.70 27.39 -3.68
N ARG A 34 5.64 27.16 -4.60
CA ARG A 34 6.71 26.17 -4.45
C ARG A 34 7.67 26.54 -3.32
N GLU A 35 8.05 27.81 -3.21
CA GLU A 35 8.91 28.33 -2.13
C GLU A 35 8.26 28.17 -0.74
N TYR A 36 6.97 28.49 -0.62
CA TYR A 36 6.23 28.41 0.65
C TYR A 36 5.79 26.99 1.01
N PHE A 37 5.58 26.12 0.03
CA PHE A 37 5.09 24.76 0.24
C PHE A 37 5.96 23.70 -0.45
N PRO A 38 7.27 23.62 -0.14
CA PRO A 38 8.15 22.63 -0.78
C PRO A 38 7.67 21.19 -0.57
N GLN A 39 7.02 20.91 0.57
CA GLN A 39 6.42 19.59 0.86
C GLN A 39 5.24 19.21 -0.06
N LYS A 40 4.67 20.16 -0.82
CA LYS A 40 3.54 19.94 -1.72
C LYS A 40 3.98 19.83 -3.18
N PHE A 41 5.14 20.38 -3.52
CA PHE A 41 5.70 20.40 -4.87
C PHE A 41 6.97 19.55 -4.85
N ASN A 42 6.91 18.38 -5.49
CA ASN A 42 7.94 17.34 -5.43
C ASN A 42 9.20 17.67 -6.26
N ASP A 43 9.64 18.93 -6.28
CA ASP A 43 10.70 19.43 -7.19
C ASP A 43 12.13 19.13 -6.71
N GLY A 44 12.29 18.45 -5.58
CA GLY A 44 13.60 18.18 -4.95
C GLY A 44 13.86 16.72 -4.58
N GLY A 45 13.05 15.78 -5.08
CA GLY A 45 13.19 14.36 -4.76
C GLY A 45 12.60 14.01 -3.38
N SER A 46 11.36 13.53 -3.41
CA SER A 46 10.69 12.68 -2.41
C SER A 46 11.07 12.89 -0.94
N PRO A 47 10.12 13.40 -0.15
CA PRO A 47 9.49 12.47 0.76
C PRO A 47 8.07 12.28 0.28
N GLU A 48 7.85 11.25 -0.55
CA GLU A 48 6.74 10.35 -0.32
C GLU A 48 6.77 10.05 1.18
N ALA A 49 6.06 10.87 1.95
CA ALA A 49 5.51 10.47 3.22
C ALA A 49 4.90 9.12 2.91
N THR A 50 5.53 8.07 3.44
CA THR A 50 5.26 6.66 3.19
C THR A 50 3.76 6.45 3.30
N LYS A 51 3.02 6.71 2.22
CA LYS A 51 1.63 6.32 2.12
C LYS A 51 1.77 4.84 2.04
N VAL A 52 1.48 4.18 3.15
CA VAL A 52 1.45 2.72 3.23
C VAL A 52 0.56 2.30 2.07
N ALA A 53 1.20 1.85 0.98
CA ALA A 53 0.48 1.44 -0.21
C ALA A 53 -0.46 0.35 0.27
N GLN A 54 -1.76 0.55 0.05
CA GLN A 54 -2.71 -0.48 0.46
C GLN A 54 -2.32 -1.77 -0.26
N PRO A 55 -2.20 -2.90 0.45
CA PRO A 55 -1.83 -4.15 -0.19
C PRO A 55 -2.96 -4.55 -1.13
N VAL A 56 -2.77 -4.28 -2.42
CA VAL A 56 -3.65 -4.74 -3.49
C VAL A 56 -3.26 -6.17 -3.85
N ALA A 57 -4.25 -7.02 -4.07
CA ALA A 57 -4.01 -8.39 -4.49
C ALA A 57 -3.28 -8.40 -5.85
N SER A 58 -2.24 -9.23 -5.99
CA SER A 58 -1.55 -9.42 -7.27
C SER A 58 -2.53 -9.89 -8.35
N ALA A 59 -2.40 -9.36 -9.57
CA ALA A 59 -3.22 -9.75 -10.73
C ALA A 59 -3.12 -11.24 -11.07
N THR A 60 -2.06 -11.91 -10.60
CA THR A 60 -1.88 -13.35 -10.78
C THR A 60 -2.16 -14.06 -9.46
N ARG A 61 -3.19 -14.90 -9.45
CA ARG A 61 -3.49 -15.79 -8.32
C ARG A 61 -2.43 -16.89 -8.28
N THR A 62 -1.36 -16.70 -7.52
CA THR A 62 -0.53 -17.84 -7.10
C THR A 62 -1.42 -18.76 -6.27
N LYS A 63 -1.68 -19.97 -6.79
CA LYS A 63 -2.30 -21.02 -5.98
C LYS A 63 -1.26 -21.41 -4.94
N THR A 64 -1.26 -20.76 -3.79
CA THR A 64 -0.55 -21.27 -2.61
C THR A 64 -1.04 -22.69 -2.43
N SER A 65 -0.20 -23.68 -2.72
CA SER A 65 -0.50 -25.07 -2.42
C SER A 65 -0.75 -25.11 -0.90
N GLY A 66 -2.02 -25.12 -0.50
CA GLY A 66 -2.41 -25.07 0.89
C GLY A 66 -1.72 -26.17 1.69
N ARG A 67 -1.55 -25.94 2.99
CA ARG A 67 -0.92 -26.89 3.91
C ARG A 67 -1.63 -28.25 3.79
N ARG A 68 -0.97 -29.24 3.18
CA ARG A 68 -1.50 -30.61 3.00
C ARG A 68 -1.39 -31.38 4.31
N VAL A 69 -2.27 -31.09 5.27
CA VAL A 69 -2.38 -31.86 6.52
C VAL A 69 -3.43 -32.95 6.36
N VAL A 70 -3.05 -34.18 6.67
CA VAL A 70 -3.98 -35.31 6.75
C VAL A 70 -4.59 -35.32 8.15
N LYS A 71 -5.92 -35.21 8.25
CA LYS A 71 -6.66 -35.37 9.51
C LYS A 71 -7.16 -36.81 9.58
N LEU A 72 -6.72 -37.55 10.60
CA LEU A 72 -7.19 -38.92 10.84
C LEU A 72 -8.51 -38.91 11.60
N SER A 73 -9.46 -39.72 11.16
CA SER A 73 -10.70 -40.01 11.90
C SER A 73 -10.41 -40.85 13.17
N PRO A 74 -11.21 -40.74 14.25
CA PRO A 74 -11.06 -41.57 15.43
C PRO A 74 -11.05 -43.09 15.13
N SER A 75 -11.81 -43.53 14.13
CA SER A 75 -11.82 -44.92 13.66
C SER A 75 -10.48 -45.34 13.03
N GLN A 76 -9.85 -44.44 12.26
CA GLN A 76 -8.54 -44.66 11.65
C GLN A 76 -7.43 -44.72 12.73
N VAL A 77 -7.53 -43.90 13.77
CA VAL A 77 -6.62 -43.98 14.93
C VAL A 77 -6.78 -45.32 15.66
N ALA A 78 -8.01 -45.80 15.81
CA ALA A 78 -8.28 -47.11 16.41
C ALA A 78 -7.74 -48.26 15.53
N MET A 79 -7.87 -48.18 14.20
CA MET A 79 -7.29 -49.17 13.29
C MET A 79 -5.76 -49.16 13.33
N ALA A 80 -5.12 -47.99 13.32
CA ALA A 80 -3.67 -47.88 13.44
C ALA A 80 -3.16 -48.57 14.72
N LYS A 81 -3.83 -48.32 15.86
CA LYS A 81 -3.54 -49.01 17.13
C LYS A 81 -3.76 -50.51 17.04
N LYS A 82 -4.84 -50.96 16.40
CA LYS A 82 -5.15 -52.39 16.21
C LYS A 82 -4.12 -53.11 15.33
N LEU A 83 -3.58 -52.42 14.33
CA LEU A 83 -2.52 -52.91 13.45
C LEU A 83 -1.12 -52.77 14.06
N GLY A 84 -0.99 -52.18 15.25
CA GLY A 84 0.30 -51.95 15.90
C GLY A 84 1.19 -50.93 15.20
N VAL A 85 0.64 -50.13 14.28
CA VAL A 85 1.40 -49.11 13.52
C VAL A 85 1.22 -47.72 14.13
N THR A 86 2.21 -46.86 13.94
CA THR A 86 2.10 -45.47 14.38
C THR A 86 1.04 -44.73 13.53
N PRO A 87 0.28 -43.78 14.11
CA PRO A 87 -0.67 -42.98 13.35
C PRO A 87 -0.04 -42.23 12.17
N GLU A 88 1.23 -41.83 12.29
CA GLU A 88 1.98 -41.18 11.22
C GLU A 88 2.22 -42.10 10.01
N GLN A 89 2.60 -43.35 10.25
CA GLN A 89 2.79 -44.34 9.18
C GLN A 89 1.47 -44.67 8.49
N TYR A 90 0.38 -44.81 9.26
CA TYR A 90 -0.96 -45.01 8.71
C TYR A 90 -1.41 -43.83 7.85
N ALA A 91 -1.15 -42.59 8.29
CA ALA A 91 -1.50 -41.38 7.53
C ALA A 91 -0.78 -41.27 6.17
N LYS A 92 0.44 -41.82 6.03
CA LYS A 92 1.15 -41.87 4.74
C LYS A 92 0.41 -42.75 3.72
N HIS A 93 -0.05 -43.93 4.13
CA HIS A 93 -0.71 -44.88 3.24
C HIS A 93 -2.12 -44.43 2.86
N VAL A 94 -2.85 -43.79 3.80
CA VAL A 94 -4.18 -43.21 3.53
C VAL A 94 -4.12 -42.02 2.57
N LYS A 95 -2.96 -41.36 2.42
CA LYS A 95 -2.77 -40.26 1.48
C LYS A 95 -2.41 -40.74 0.07
N GLU A 96 -1.81 -41.93 -0.04
CA GLU A 96 -1.42 -42.53 -1.33
C GLU A 96 -2.57 -43.30 -1.99
N ALA A 97 -3.57 -43.73 -1.21
CA ALA A 97 -4.86 -44.25 -1.68
C ALA A 97 -5.85 -43.12 -2.02
#